data_AF-A0A1F8QW40-F1
#
_entry.id   AF-A0A1F8QW40-F1
#
_cell.length_a   1.000
_cell.length_b   1.000
_cell.length_c   1.000
_cell.angle_alpha   90.00
_cell.angle_beta   90.00
_cell.angle_gamma   90.00
#
_symmetry.space_group_name_H-M   'P 1'
#
loop_
_entity.id
_entity.type
_entity.pdbx_description
1 polymer ?
#
loop_
_entity_poly.entity_id
_entity_poly.type
_entity_poly.pdbx_seq_one_letter_code
_entity_poly.pdbx_strand_id
1 'polypeptide(L)'
;MDRIRTIICTYDYGVEGFEHLFNRLDLLHDLASEGRLVEATPLSASEVVGWLEDIIFTAEETIREIDARTPAFHAFVEETEAIRQPVTD
;
A
#
# COMPACT_ATOMS: atom_id res chain seq x y z
N MET A 1 -20.22 4.61 -22.76
CA MET A 1 -18.77 4.62 -22.53
C MET A 1 -18.54 4.70 -21.03
N ASP A 2 -17.90 3.67 -20.49
CA ASP A 2 -17.81 3.36 -19.07
C ASP A 2 -16.73 4.22 -18.38
N ARG A 3 -17.13 5.07 -17.41
CA ARG A 3 -16.23 6.04 -16.76
C ARG A 3 -15.06 5.38 -16.01
N ILE A 4 -15.22 4.12 -15.60
CA ILE A 4 -14.19 3.35 -14.89
C ILE A 4 -13.02 2.99 -15.82
N ARG A 5 -13.28 2.67 -17.09
CA ARG A 5 -12.23 2.36 -18.07
C ARG A 5 -11.37 3.58 -18.43
N THR A 6 -11.89 4.79 -18.29
CA THR A 6 -11.15 6.02 -18.61
C THR A 6 -10.15 6.40 -17.50
N ILE A 7 -10.39 6.03 -16.24
CA ILE A 7 -9.54 6.40 -15.09
C ILE A 7 -8.28 5.51 -15.00
N ILE A 8 -8.41 4.22 -15.35
CA ILE A 8 -7.29 3.26 -15.33
C ILE A 8 -6.24 3.60 -16.42
N CYS A 9 -6.59 4.38 -17.44
CA CYS A 9 -5.69 4.75 -18.54
C CYS A 9 -4.72 5.92 -18.22
N THR A 10 -4.75 6.54 -17.03
CA THR A 10 -3.90 7.73 -16.74
C THR A 10 -2.74 7.43 -15.79
N TYR A 11 -2.84 6.40 -14.96
CA TYR A 11 -1.80 6.06 -13.98
C TYR A 11 -1.34 4.63 -14.20
N ASP A 12 -0.03 4.46 -14.37
CA ASP A 12 0.59 3.15 -14.47
C ASP A 12 0.74 2.55 -13.07
N TYR A 13 0.02 1.47 -12.83
CA TYR A 13 0.14 0.64 -11.62
C TYR A 13 0.72 -0.75 -11.97
N GLY A 14 1.42 -0.86 -13.10
CA GLY A 14 2.30 -1.96 -13.43
C GLY A 14 3.64 -1.86 -12.68
N VAL A 15 4.58 -2.74 -13.03
CA VAL A 15 5.89 -2.82 -12.39
C VAL A 15 6.66 -1.50 -12.49
N GLU A 16 6.75 -0.92 -13.70
CA GLU A 16 7.46 0.34 -13.92
C GLU A 16 6.85 1.50 -13.12
N GLY A 17 5.52 1.59 -13.08
CA GLY A 17 4.82 2.56 -12.26
C GLY A 17 5.13 2.46 -10.76
N PHE A 18 5.13 1.25 -10.20
CA PHE A 18 5.50 1.02 -8.79
C PHE A 18 6.98 1.29 -8.52
N GLU A 19 7.89 0.89 -9.42
CA GLU A 19 9.31 1.21 -9.33
C GLU A 19 9.54 2.73 -9.30
N HIS A 20 8.83 3.47 -10.15
CA HIS A 20 8.95 4.93 -10.19
C HIS A 20 8.42 5.60 -8.91
N LEU A 21 7.32 5.11 -8.35
CA LEU A 21 6.82 5.57 -7.05
C LEU A 21 7.84 5.30 -5.94
N PHE A 22 8.38 4.08 -5.90
CA PHE A 22 9.39 3.68 -4.93
C PHE A 22 10.64 4.57 -5.03
N ASN A 23 11.19 4.74 -6.23
CA ASN A 23 12.40 5.55 -6.46
C ASN A 23 12.21 7.02 -6.03
N ARG A 24 10.99 7.58 -6.17
CA ARG A 24 10.69 8.94 -5.70
C ARG A 24 10.71 9.04 -4.17
N LEU A 25 10.15 8.05 -3.48
CA LEU A 25 10.15 7.99 -2.02
C LEU A 25 11.57 7.72 -1.47
N ASP A 26 12.33 6.87 -2.14
CA ASP A 26 13.73 6.55 -1.81
C ASP A 26 14.63 7.79 -1.91
N LEU A 27 14.56 8.54 -3.02
CA LEU A 27 15.30 9.80 -3.15
C LEU A 27 14.88 10.85 -2.12
N LEU A 28 13.57 10.95 -1.82
CA LEU A 28 13.08 11.86 -0.79
C LEU A 28 13.62 11.47 0.60
N HIS A 29 13.69 10.16 0.89
CA HIS A 29 14.29 9.61 2.10
C HIS A 29 15.77 9.98 2.21
N ASP A 30 16.55 9.77 1.14
CA ASP A 30 17.98 10.09 1.12
C ASP A 30 18.21 11.58 1.43
N LEU A 31 17.52 12.46 0.71
CA LEU A 31 17.61 13.91 0.92
C LEU A 31 17.15 14.34 2.31
N ALA A 32 16.09 13.73 2.85
CA ALA A 32 15.64 14.00 4.21
C ALA A 32 16.68 13.55 5.26
N SER A 33 17.28 12.36 5.08
CA SER A 33 18.26 11.79 6.01
C SER A 33 19.55 12.63 6.09
N GLU A 34 19.90 13.30 5.00
CA GLU A 34 21.04 14.23 4.92
C GLU A 34 20.69 15.66 5.38
N GLY A 35 19.44 15.92 5.78
CA GLY A 35 18.98 17.26 6.16
C GLY A 35 18.81 18.23 4.97
N ARG A 36 18.70 17.69 3.75
CA ARG A 36 18.64 18.40 2.47
C ARG A 36 17.25 18.41 1.85
N LEU A 37 16.20 18.23 2.66
CA LEU A 37 14.81 18.16 2.20
C LEU A 37 14.38 19.35 1.32
N VAL A 38 14.92 20.55 1.59
CA VAL A 38 14.65 21.78 0.83
C VAL A 38 15.11 21.72 -0.65
N GLU A 39 16.00 20.79 -0.99
CA GLU A 39 16.44 20.55 -2.37
C GLU A 39 15.42 19.70 -3.15
N ALA A 40 14.64 18.88 -2.46
CA ALA A 40 13.65 17.98 -3.06
C ALA A 40 12.32 18.68 -3.37
N THR A 41 11.93 19.65 -2.53
CA THR A 41 10.57 20.19 -2.53
C THR A 41 10.49 21.59 -1.92
N PRO A 42 9.58 22.46 -2.41
CA PRO A 42 9.31 23.75 -1.80
C PRO A 42 8.41 23.67 -0.55
N LEU A 43 7.90 22.48 -0.21
CA LEU A 43 7.02 22.29 0.96
C LEU A 43 7.80 22.39 2.27
N SER A 44 7.12 22.82 3.34
CA SER A 44 7.67 22.71 4.69
C SER A 44 7.80 21.25 5.12
N ALA A 45 8.70 20.97 6.06
CA ALA A 45 8.88 19.61 6.60
C ALA A 45 7.57 19.02 7.15
N SER A 46 6.75 19.83 7.83
CA SER A 46 5.44 19.39 8.33
C SER A 46 4.46 19.03 7.23
N GLU A 47 4.45 19.77 6.11
CA GLU A 47 3.61 19.43 4.96
C GLU A 47 4.06 18.13 4.30
N VAL A 48 5.38 17.93 4.15
CA VAL A 48 5.93 16.67 3.63
C VAL A 48 5.55 15.51 4.53
N VAL A 49 5.68 15.65 5.85
CA VAL A 49 5.28 14.62 6.82
C VAL A 49 3.79 14.28 6.68
N GLY A 50 2.90 15.28 6.61
CA GLY A 50 1.47 15.03 6.44
C GLY A 50 1.15 14.25 5.16
N TRP A 51 1.80 14.58 4.03
CA TRP A 51 1.64 13.82 2.80
C TRP A 51 2.16 12.38 2.91
N LEU A 52 3.28 12.16 3.61
CA LEU A 52 3.80 10.81 3.82
C LEU A 52 2.88 9.98 4.72
N GLU A 53 2.30 10.58 5.75
CA GLU A 53 1.29 9.93 6.62
C GLU A 53 0.05 9.51 5.81
N ASP A 54 -0.47 10.39 4.96
CA ASP A 54 -1.61 10.08 4.08
C ASP A 54 -1.30 8.96 3.08
N ILE A 55 -0.07 8.94 2.53
CA ILE A 55 0.40 7.88 1.63
C ILE A 55 0.48 6.55 2.37
N ILE A 56 1.09 6.54 3.57
CA ILE A 56 1.21 5.34 4.41
C ILE A 56 -0.19 4.80 4.72
N PHE A 57 -1.08 5.65 5.22
CA PHE A 57 -2.45 5.27 5.53
C PHE A 57 -3.16 4.66 4.32
N THR A 58 -3.05 5.30 3.16
CA THR A 58 -3.69 4.81 1.92
C THR A 58 -3.11 3.47 1.48
N ALA A 59 -1.79 3.28 1.58
CA ALA A 59 -1.13 2.02 1.25
C ALA A 59 -1.55 0.90 2.21
N GLU A 60 -1.59 1.17 3.51
CA GLU A 60 -2.03 0.23 4.53
C GLU A 60 -3.49 -0.21 4.33
N GLU A 61 -4.40 0.72 4.08
CA GLU A 61 -5.80 0.39 3.80
C GLU A 61 -5.96 -0.36 2.47
N THR A 62 -5.18 0.00 1.45
CA THR A 62 -5.18 -0.74 0.17
C THR A 62 -4.75 -2.20 0.38
N ILE A 63 -3.70 -2.44 1.16
CA ILE A 63 -3.23 -3.79 1.50
C ILE A 63 -4.32 -4.54 2.28
N ARG A 64 -4.89 -3.92 3.33
CA ARG A 64 -5.98 -4.49 4.12
C ARG A 64 -7.16 -4.91 3.24
N GLU A 65 -7.55 -4.07 2.29
CA GLU A 65 -8.66 -4.37 1.39
C GLU A 65 -8.33 -5.48 0.38
N ILE A 66 -7.10 -5.54 -0.13
CA ILE A 66 -6.64 -6.65 -0.99
C ILE A 66 -6.69 -7.97 -0.21
N ASP A 67 -6.17 -7.99 1.01
CA ASP A 67 -6.14 -9.18 1.86
C ASP A 67 -7.55 -9.63 2.24
N ALA A 68 -8.41 -8.70 2.66
CA ALA A 68 -9.80 -8.99 3.03
C ALA A 68 -10.65 -9.50 1.85
N ARG A 69 -10.29 -9.14 0.62
CA ARG A 69 -11.00 -9.55 -0.61
C ARG A 69 -10.38 -10.77 -1.29
N THR A 70 -9.21 -11.23 -0.85
CA THR A 70 -8.54 -12.42 -1.39
C THR A 70 -9.04 -13.67 -0.63
N PRO A 71 -9.80 -14.58 -1.27
CA PRO A 71 -10.47 -15.69 -0.57
C PRO A 71 -9.52 -16.72 0.09
N ALA A 72 -8.22 -16.68 -0.22
CA ALA A 72 -7.26 -17.66 0.25
C ALA A 72 -7.00 -17.60 1.77
N PHE A 73 -7.27 -16.47 2.43
CA PHE A 73 -7.07 -16.36 3.89
C PHE A 73 -8.25 -16.91 4.71
N HIS A 74 -9.47 -16.91 4.14
CA HIS A 74 -10.65 -17.47 4.82
C HIS A 74 -10.73 -19.01 4.75
N ALA A 75 -10.13 -19.63 3.73
CA ALA A 75 -10.15 -21.09 3.58
C ALA A 75 -9.28 -21.84 4.61
N PHE A 76 -8.24 -21.20 5.16
CA PHE A 76 -7.35 -21.82 6.15
C PHE A 76 -7.94 -21.90 7.57
N VAL A 77 -8.92 -21.04 7.90
CA VAL A 77 -9.50 -21.02 9.25
C VAL A 77 -10.53 -22.15 9.43
N GLU A 78 -11.31 -22.47 8.40
CA GLU A 78 -12.33 -23.53 8.46
C GLU A 78 -11.72 -24.96 8.51
N GLU A 79 -10.55 -25.18 7.89
CA GLU A 79 -9.89 -26.51 7.92
C GLU A 79 -9.29 -26.84 9.30
N THR A 80 -8.94 -25.83 10.11
CA THR A 80 -8.41 -26.05 11.47
C THR A 80 -9.49 -26.35 12.52
N GLU A 81 -10.74 -25.94 12.28
CA GLU A 81 -11.85 -26.18 13.21
C GLU A 81 -12.50 -27.57 13.01
N ALA A 82 -12.40 -28.13 11.80
CA ALA A 82 -12.90 -29.47 11.48
C ALA A 82 -12.10 -30.63 12.12
N ILE A 83 -10.86 -30.39 12.56
CA ILE A 83 -9.98 -31.43 13.15
C ILE A 83 -10.23 -31.59 14.66
N ARG A 84 -11.04 -30.73 15.29
CA ARG A 84 -11.28 -30.74 16.74
C ARG A 84 -12.64 -31.31 17.14
N GLN A 85 -13.05 -32.43 16.54
CA GLN A 85 -14.13 -33.24 17.10
C GLN A 85 -13.59 -34.05 18.30
N PRO A 86 -14.26 -34.05 19.47
CA PRO A 86 -13.84 -34.88 20.59
C PRO A 86 -14.05 -36.36 20.25
N VAL A 87 -13.01 -37.17 20.40
CA VAL A 87 -13.14 -38.63 20.48
C VAL A 87 -14.03 -38.92 21.69
N THR A 88 -15.26 -39.34 21.43
CA THR A 88 -16.14 -39.91 22.46
C THR A 88 -15.76 -41.37 22.67
N ASP A 89 -15.45 -41.71 23.92
CA ASP A 89 -15.25 -43.10 24.41
C ASP A 89 -16.48 -43.99 24.19
#